data_AF-A0A7V9KSP6-F1
#
_entry.id   AF-A0A7V9KSP6-F1
#
_cell.length_a   1.000
_cell.length_b   1.000
_cell.length_c   1.000
_cell.angle_alpha   90.00
_cell.angle_beta   90.00
_cell.angle_gamma   90.00
#
_symmetry.space_group_name_H-M   'P 1'
#
loop_
_entity.id
_entity.type
_entity.pdbx_description
1 polymer ?
#
loop_
_entity_poly.entity_id
_entity_poly.type
_entity_poly.pdbx_seq_one_letter_code
_entity_poly.pdbx_strand_id
1 'polypeptide(L)'
;VQSAGEAGARVTTHTGMRIDLKVVEPGQFGNVLQHFTGSKAHNVALRESAVRRGLHVSEYGILDDATGETLRCATEEEVYERLGLEWIPPELREGRGELEAALPGGPGLPRLVTLEDLRGDLHCHTTASDGRQTAEEMAIAARDERGMEYLAITDHSASHGFGNHVSPGELERRIDEVRALNERLVGIELLIGTESNILTDGSPDYPDELLARLDWVIASVHTSFQMSAKEMTARMVAAIEHPYVDAIGHPTGRKIETRQPYALDVDRVIEAAARTGTMLEINAAPDRRDLNEIHARAAAEAGVPVLIDSDAHYTRNFRLLEYGIATARRAWLTPDQVANTRAWPEFAKLRKRERG
;
A
#
# COMPACT_ATOMS: atom_id res chain seq x y z
N VAL A 1 -16.13 32.08 3.88
CA VAL A 1 -17.34 31.21 3.81
C VAL A 1 -18.03 31.53 2.50
N GLN A 2 -18.26 30.54 1.64
CA GLN A 2 -18.89 30.73 0.33
C GLN A 2 -20.42 30.64 0.43
N SER A 3 -20.92 29.74 1.28
CA SER A 3 -22.35 29.64 1.61
C SER A 3 -22.50 29.01 3.00
N ALA A 4 -23.49 29.43 3.79
CA ALA A 4 -23.83 28.83 5.08
C ALA A 4 -25.34 28.92 5.33
N GLY A 5 -25.90 27.90 5.99
CA GLY A 5 -27.29 27.83 6.40
C GLY A 5 -27.51 26.68 7.40
N GLU A 6 -28.77 26.46 7.80
CA GLU A 6 -29.12 25.43 8.80
C GLU A 6 -28.69 24.02 8.39
N ALA A 7 -28.73 23.70 7.09
CA ALA A 7 -28.38 22.39 6.57
C ALA A 7 -26.86 22.18 6.33
N GLY A 8 -26.02 23.19 6.57
CA GLY A 8 -24.57 23.09 6.40
C GLY A 8 -23.89 24.32 5.80
N ALA A 9 -22.63 24.15 5.39
CA ALA A 9 -21.81 25.23 4.87
C ALA A 9 -20.80 24.76 3.83
N ARG A 10 -20.39 25.67 2.95
CA ARG A 10 -19.21 25.50 2.08
C ARG A 10 -18.20 26.57 2.43
N VAL A 11 -17.01 26.15 2.83
CA VAL A 11 -15.95 27.04 3.29
C VAL A 11 -14.63 26.73 2.59
N THR A 12 -13.78 27.73 2.52
CA THR A 12 -12.39 27.57 2.09
C THR A 12 -11.52 28.01 3.25
N THR A 13 -10.59 27.17 3.67
CA THR A 13 -9.65 27.48 4.74
C THR A 13 -8.64 28.54 4.28
N HIS A 14 -7.89 29.11 5.21
CA HIS A 14 -6.78 30.01 4.90
C HIS A 14 -5.66 29.33 4.09
N THR A 15 -5.58 27.99 4.14
CA THR A 15 -4.66 27.17 3.32
C THR A 15 -5.22 26.83 1.93
N GLY A 16 -6.43 27.28 1.58
CA GLY A 16 -7.06 27.01 0.29
C GLY A 16 -7.84 25.69 0.22
N MET A 17 -7.90 24.92 1.30
CA MET A 17 -8.67 23.67 1.36
C MET A 17 -10.18 23.98 1.32
N ARG A 18 -10.88 23.38 0.36
CA ARG A 18 -12.35 23.48 0.26
C ARG A 18 -12.99 22.41 1.15
N ILE A 19 -13.94 22.83 1.97
CA ILE A 19 -14.68 21.98 2.90
C ILE A 19 -16.17 22.14 2.64
N ASP A 20 -16.83 21.01 2.41
CA ASP A 20 -18.28 20.90 2.38
C ASP A 20 -18.75 20.27 3.71
N LEU A 21 -19.58 21.00 4.46
CA LEU A 21 -20.18 20.58 5.72
C LEU A 21 -21.68 20.34 5.51
N LYS A 22 -22.17 19.19 5.96
CA LYS A 22 -23.60 18.86 6.02
C LYS A 22 -24.01 18.68 7.48
N VAL A 23 -25.15 19.27 7.86
CA VAL A 23 -25.76 19.11 9.19
C VAL A 23 -27.10 18.41 9.02
N VAL A 24 -27.34 17.36 9.79
CA VAL A 24 -28.56 16.54 9.73
C VAL A 24 -29.01 16.11 11.11
N GLU A 25 -30.27 15.72 11.22
CA GLU A 25 -30.83 15.12 12.43
C GLU A 25 -30.13 13.79 12.76
N PRO A 26 -29.97 13.42 14.05
CA PRO A 26 -29.28 12.20 14.45
C PRO A 26 -29.80 10.92 13.76
N GLY A 27 -31.11 10.82 13.58
CA GLY A 27 -31.73 9.67 12.93
C GLY A 27 -31.46 9.54 11.42
N GLN A 28 -30.86 10.54 10.78
CA GLN A 28 -30.52 10.56 9.33
C GLN A 28 -29.01 10.39 9.09
N PHE A 29 -28.20 10.36 10.14
CA PHE A 29 -26.74 10.46 10.03
C PHE A 29 -26.14 9.31 9.20
N GLY A 30 -26.65 8.09 9.36
CA GLY A 30 -26.24 6.91 8.59
C GLY A 30 -26.50 7.03 7.09
N ASN A 31 -27.66 7.54 6.70
CA ASN A 31 -27.98 7.77 5.28
C ASN A 31 -27.03 8.79 4.64
N VAL A 32 -26.69 9.85 5.36
CA VAL A 32 -25.80 10.91 4.88
C VAL A 32 -24.37 10.42 4.80
N LEU A 33 -23.89 9.68 5.80
CA LEU A 33 -22.58 9.03 5.78
C LEU A 33 -22.44 8.12 4.55
N GLN A 34 -23.40 7.22 4.31
CA GLN A 34 -23.36 6.33 3.14
C GLN A 34 -23.31 7.15 1.84
N HIS A 35 -24.20 8.15 1.72
CA HIS A 35 -24.31 8.96 0.52
C HIS A 35 -23.05 9.79 0.24
N PHE A 36 -22.53 10.49 1.25
CA PHE A 36 -21.42 11.44 1.10
C PHE A 36 -20.05 10.76 1.06
N THR A 37 -19.91 9.58 1.67
CA THR A 37 -18.72 8.73 1.51
C THR A 37 -18.63 8.25 0.06
N GLY A 38 -19.75 7.82 -0.52
CA GLY A 38 -19.79 7.31 -1.89
C GLY A 38 -18.99 6.01 -2.03
N SER A 39 -18.29 5.78 -3.14
CA SER A 39 -18.09 6.68 -4.27
C SER A 39 -19.38 6.88 -5.12
N LYS A 40 -19.31 7.72 -6.17
CA LYS A 40 -20.44 7.89 -7.11
C LYS A 40 -20.84 6.55 -7.74
N ALA A 41 -19.85 5.73 -8.12
CA ALA A 41 -20.10 4.44 -8.76
C ALA A 41 -20.82 3.48 -7.81
N HIS A 42 -20.33 3.38 -6.57
CA HIS A 42 -20.98 2.62 -5.51
C HIS A 42 -22.44 3.07 -5.27
N ASN A 43 -22.66 4.38 -5.13
CA ASN A 43 -24.00 4.93 -4.89
C ASN A 43 -24.97 4.64 -6.04
N VAL A 44 -24.53 4.74 -7.29
CA VAL A 44 -25.36 4.41 -8.45
C VAL A 44 -25.73 2.94 -8.43
N ALA A 45 -24.76 2.04 -8.28
CA ALA A 45 -24.99 0.60 -8.26
C ALA A 45 -25.89 0.18 -7.08
N LEU A 46 -25.70 0.77 -5.90
CA LEU A 46 -26.52 0.52 -4.71
C LEU A 46 -27.98 0.91 -4.96
N ARG A 47 -28.22 2.11 -5.51
CA ARG A 47 -29.57 2.60 -5.84
C ARG A 47 -30.25 1.76 -6.91
N GLU A 48 -29.53 1.40 -7.97
CA GLU A 48 -30.05 0.52 -9.02
C GLU A 48 -30.45 -0.84 -8.46
N SER A 49 -29.64 -1.40 -7.54
CA SER A 49 -29.97 -2.65 -6.85
C SER A 49 -31.19 -2.53 -5.94
N ALA A 50 -31.31 -1.43 -5.21
CA ALA A 50 -32.44 -1.14 -4.33
C ALA A 50 -33.76 -0.96 -5.09
N VAL A 51 -33.75 -0.22 -6.21
CA VAL A 51 -34.96 0.07 -7.01
C VAL A 51 -35.58 -1.21 -7.57
N ARG A 52 -34.76 -2.21 -7.92
CA ARG A 52 -35.26 -3.54 -8.35
C ARG A 52 -36.10 -4.25 -7.29
N ARG A 53 -36.03 -3.81 -6.04
CA ARG A 53 -36.79 -4.32 -4.88
C ARG A 53 -37.86 -3.35 -4.39
N GLY A 54 -38.13 -2.26 -5.12
CA GLY A 54 -39.08 -1.22 -4.71
C GLY A 54 -38.55 -0.30 -3.61
N LEU A 55 -37.23 -0.16 -3.48
CA LEU A 55 -36.59 0.72 -2.49
C LEU A 55 -35.84 1.87 -3.18
N HIS A 56 -35.99 3.10 -2.67
CA HIS A 56 -35.27 4.28 -3.18
C HIS A 56 -34.36 4.87 -2.11
N VAL A 57 -33.05 4.77 -2.33
CA VAL A 57 -32.02 5.20 -1.37
C VAL A 57 -31.58 6.63 -1.65
N SER A 58 -31.64 7.49 -0.63
CA SER A 58 -31.20 8.89 -0.70
C SER A 58 -30.46 9.33 0.56
N GLU A 59 -29.91 10.54 0.56
CA GLU A 59 -29.37 11.16 1.78
C GLU A 59 -30.45 11.42 2.85
N TYR A 60 -31.74 11.39 2.49
CA TYR A 60 -32.85 11.68 3.40
C TYR A 60 -33.48 10.43 4.03
N GLY A 61 -33.06 9.24 3.60
CA GLY A 61 -33.66 7.97 4.01
C GLY A 61 -33.82 6.99 2.85
N ILE A 62 -34.44 5.85 3.15
CA ILE A 62 -34.83 4.80 2.21
C ILE A 62 -36.36 4.80 2.12
N LEU A 63 -36.89 5.16 0.96
CA LEU A 63 -38.33 5.08 0.67
C LEU A 63 -38.68 3.64 0.23
N ASP A 64 -39.73 3.09 0.81
CA ASP A 64 -40.31 1.80 0.42
C ASP A 64 -41.60 2.02 -0.37
N ASP A 65 -41.63 1.59 -1.63
CA ASP A 65 -42.79 1.73 -2.51
C ASP A 65 -44.02 0.96 -2.00
N ALA A 66 -43.83 -0.11 -1.22
CA ALA A 66 -44.92 -0.92 -0.69
C ALA A 66 -45.68 -0.21 0.44
N THR A 67 -45.00 0.59 1.25
CA THR A 67 -45.58 1.30 2.40
C THR A 67 -45.79 2.79 2.15
N GLY A 68 -45.01 3.38 1.22
CA GLY A 68 -44.92 4.81 1.01
C GLY A 68 -44.13 5.54 2.11
N GLU A 69 -43.52 4.81 3.05
CA GLU A 69 -42.79 5.39 4.18
C GLU A 69 -41.30 5.58 3.84
N THR A 70 -40.73 6.70 4.29
CA THR A 70 -39.28 6.93 4.24
C THR A 70 -38.66 6.63 5.58
N LEU A 71 -37.87 5.58 5.64
CA LEU A 71 -37.14 5.17 6.83
C LEU A 71 -35.80 5.87 6.90
N ARG A 72 -35.49 6.47 8.06
CA ARG A 72 -34.19 7.08 8.34
C ARG A 72 -33.33 6.12 9.17
N CYS A 73 -32.04 6.12 8.91
CA CYS A 73 -31.04 5.27 9.55
C CYS A 73 -30.04 6.15 10.30
N ALA A 74 -29.87 5.87 11.59
CA ALA A 74 -28.93 6.58 12.44
C ALA A 74 -27.49 6.15 12.16
N THR A 75 -27.26 4.91 11.72
CA THR A 75 -25.94 4.35 11.40
C THR A 75 -25.86 3.87 9.95
N GLU A 76 -24.64 3.73 9.42
CA GLU A 76 -24.46 3.18 8.07
C GLU A 76 -24.83 1.70 8.01
N GLU A 77 -24.55 0.95 9.08
CA GLU A 77 -24.88 -0.46 9.22
C GLU A 77 -26.38 -0.69 9.05
N GLU A 78 -27.22 0.16 9.66
CA GLU A 78 -28.68 0.13 9.48
C GLU A 78 -29.08 0.36 8.01
N VAL A 79 -28.35 1.20 7.26
CA VAL A 79 -28.62 1.42 5.83
C VAL A 79 -28.38 0.13 5.05
N TYR A 80 -27.21 -0.51 5.24
CA TYR A 80 -26.88 -1.75 4.53
C TYR A 80 -27.79 -2.91 4.95
N GLU A 81 -28.10 -3.05 6.25
CA GLU A 81 -28.99 -4.09 6.76
C GLU A 81 -30.40 -3.99 6.12
N ARG A 82 -30.96 -2.77 6.03
CA ARG A 82 -32.25 -2.52 5.36
C ARG A 82 -32.21 -2.90 3.87
N LEU A 83 -31.05 -2.70 3.25
CA LEU A 83 -30.80 -3.11 1.87
C LEU A 83 -30.41 -4.58 1.77
N GLY A 84 -30.45 -5.36 2.85
CA GLY A 84 -30.12 -6.78 2.86
C GLY A 84 -28.67 -7.05 2.46
N LEU A 85 -27.75 -6.18 2.89
CA LEU A 85 -26.32 -6.25 2.62
C LEU A 85 -25.56 -6.27 3.94
N GLU A 86 -24.40 -6.94 3.96
CA GLU A 86 -23.38 -6.69 4.96
C GLU A 86 -22.90 -5.23 4.88
N TRP A 87 -22.51 -4.63 6.01
CA TRP A 87 -21.91 -3.29 5.99
C TRP A 87 -20.58 -3.33 5.21
N ILE A 88 -20.46 -2.46 4.22
CA ILE A 88 -19.30 -2.43 3.32
C ILE A 88 -18.30 -1.37 3.81
N PRO A 89 -17.05 -1.73 4.13
CA PRO A 89 -16.01 -0.76 4.46
C PRO A 89 -15.85 0.31 3.36
N PRO A 90 -15.73 1.60 3.70
CA PRO A 90 -15.58 2.70 2.74
C PRO A 90 -14.52 2.47 1.66
N GLU A 91 -13.43 1.80 1.99
CA GLU A 91 -12.31 1.52 1.08
C GLU A 91 -12.70 0.63 -0.11
N LEU A 92 -13.77 -0.16 0.02
CA LEU A 92 -14.26 -1.06 -1.03
C LEU A 92 -15.31 -0.41 -1.94
N ARG A 93 -15.87 0.73 -1.54
CA ARG A 93 -17.04 1.39 -2.17
C ARG A 93 -16.67 2.11 -3.46
N GLU A 94 -16.24 1.34 -4.46
CA GLU A 94 -15.76 1.85 -5.74
C GLU A 94 -16.50 1.29 -6.95
N GLY A 95 -17.58 0.51 -6.75
CA GLY A 95 -18.31 -0.14 -7.84
C GLY A 95 -17.49 -1.24 -8.53
N ARG A 96 -16.71 -1.99 -7.75
CA ARG A 96 -15.75 -3.02 -8.20
C ARG A 96 -16.03 -4.39 -7.57
N GLY A 97 -17.32 -4.72 -7.44
CA GLY A 97 -17.81 -6.02 -6.96
C GLY A 97 -18.21 -6.06 -5.49
N GLU A 98 -18.12 -4.95 -4.75
CA GLU A 98 -18.36 -4.92 -3.29
C GLU A 98 -19.81 -5.22 -2.92
N LEU A 99 -20.77 -4.84 -3.77
CA LEU A 99 -22.18 -5.10 -3.53
C LEU A 99 -22.52 -6.57 -3.71
N GLU A 100 -21.97 -7.19 -4.76
CA GLU A 100 -22.11 -8.63 -5.01
C GLU A 100 -21.48 -9.45 -3.89
N ALA A 101 -20.33 -9.01 -3.38
CA ALA A 101 -19.64 -9.64 -2.26
C ALA A 101 -20.43 -9.55 -0.95
N ALA A 102 -21.11 -8.44 -0.70
CA ALA A 102 -21.88 -8.19 0.52
C ALA A 102 -23.29 -8.81 0.53
N LEU A 103 -23.75 -9.42 -0.57
CA LEU A 103 -25.05 -10.08 -0.63
C LEU A 103 -25.05 -11.41 0.16
N PRO A 104 -26.19 -11.79 0.76
CA PRO A 104 -26.37 -13.12 1.31
C PRO A 104 -26.12 -14.21 0.26
N GLY A 105 -25.18 -15.12 0.53
CA GLY A 105 -24.77 -16.17 -0.40
C GLY A 105 -23.79 -15.71 -1.49
N GLY A 106 -23.34 -14.46 -1.45
CA GLY A 106 -22.21 -13.96 -2.25
C GLY A 106 -20.86 -14.54 -1.79
N PRO A 107 -19.75 -14.17 -2.46
CA PRO A 107 -18.42 -14.63 -2.09
C PRO A 107 -17.94 -14.14 -0.71
N GLY A 108 -18.62 -13.15 -0.12
CA GLY A 108 -18.27 -12.53 1.16
C GLY A 108 -17.28 -11.38 1.01
N LEU A 109 -17.35 -10.40 1.90
CA LEU A 109 -16.36 -9.34 1.99
C LEU A 109 -15.06 -9.88 2.61
N PRO A 110 -13.87 -9.51 2.10
CA PRO A 110 -12.61 -9.97 2.66
C PRO A 110 -12.35 -9.36 4.04
N ARG A 111 -11.67 -10.10 4.92
CA ARG A 111 -11.01 -9.50 6.10
C ARG A 111 -9.85 -8.64 5.61
N LEU A 112 -10.08 -7.34 5.52
CA LEU A 112 -9.08 -6.39 5.07
C LEU A 112 -7.91 -6.29 6.05
N VAL A 113 -6.70 -6.20 5.50
CA VAL A 113 -5.47 -5.96 6.29
C VAL A 113 -5.58 -4.68 7.12
N THR A 114 -5.03 -4.71 8.33
CA THR A 114 -4.92 -3.56 9.23
C THR A 114 -3.46 -3.25 9.55
N LEU A 115 -3.23 -2.11 10.19
CA LEU A 115 -1.89 -1.69 10.59
C LEU A 115 -1.29 -2.67 11.60
N GLU A 116 -2.11 -3.22 12.50
CA GLU A 116 -1.72 -4.17 13.54
C GLU A 116 -1.33 -5.55 12.98
N ASP A 117 -1.76 -5.87 11.75
CA ASP A 117 -1.34 -7.09 11.09
C ASP A 117 0.12 -7.00 10.60
N LEU A 118 0.70 -5.80 10.41
CA LEU A 118 2.09 -5.64 9.97
C LEU A 118 3.07 -5.94 11.09
N ARG A 119 4.09 -6.75 10.78
CA ARG A 119 5.10 -7.21 11.75
C ARG A 119 6.49 -6.64 11.49
N GLY A 120 6.71 -6.02 10.33
CA GLY A 120 7.97 -5.35 10.04
C GLY A 120 7.91 -4.47 8.81
N ASP A 121 8.97 -3.70 8.62
CA ASP A 121 9.17 -2.81 7.47
C ASP A 121 10.47 -3.17 6.78
N LEU A 122 10.40 -3.42 5.48
CA LEU A 122 11.52 -3.94 4.68
C LEU A 122 12.10 -2.90 3.72
N HIS A 123 11.76 -1.62 3.90
CA HIS A 123 12.30 -0.53 3.10
C HIS A 123 12.50 0.74 3.94
N CYS A 124 13.71 0.91 4.46
CA CYS A 124 14.10 2.12 5.18
C CYS A 124 15.56 2.52 4.93
N HIS A 125 15.83 3.81 5.14
CA HIS A 125 17.09 4.46 4.81
C HIS A 125 17.72 5.05 6.06
N THR A 126 19.05 4.99 6.13
CA THR A 126 19.84 5.48 7.26
C THR A 126 20.77 6.60 6.81
N THR A 127 21.55 7.14 7.76
CA THR A 127 22.62 8.09 7.47
C THR A 127 23.72 7.54 6.56
N ALA A 128 23.74 6.23 6.26
CA ALA A 128 24.68 5.67 5.30
C ALA A 128 24.33 6.05 3.84
N SER A 129 23.05 6.34 3.57
CA SER A 129 22.61 6.97 2.32
C SER A 129 21.98 8.34 2.62
N ASP A 130 20.67 8.51 2.39
CA ASP A 130 19.97 9.78 2.47
C ASP A 130 18.92 9.85 3.60
N GLY A 131 18.89 8.84 4.47
CA GLY A 131 18.19 8.88 5.74
C GLY A 131 18.82 9.82 6.75
N ARG A 132 18.10 10.09 7.85
CA ARG A 132 18.52 11.04 8.91
C ARG A 132 18.88 10.40 10.24
N GLN A 133 18.68 9.10 10.37
CA GLN A 133 18.95 8.35 11.58
C GLN A 133 19.93 7.21 11.31
N THR A 134 20.67 6.83 12.34
CA THR A 134 21.48 5.62 12.34
C THR A 134 20.60 4.37 12.26
N ALA A 135 21.18 3.22 11.90
CA ALA A 135 20.45 1.95 11.91
C ALA A 135 19.88 1.61 13.30
N GLU A 136 20.61 1.93 14.37
CA GLU A 136 20.17 1.71 15.75
C GLU A 136 18.97 2.57 16.11
N GLU A 137 18.99 3.87 15.79
CA GLU A 137 17.86 4.77 16.03
C GLU A 137 16.61 4.35 15.22
N MET A 138 16.79 3.91 13.98
CA MET A 138 15.70 3.39 13.15
C MET A 138 15.08 2.12 13.74
N ALA A 139 15.91 1.16 14.17
CA ALA A 139 15.45 -0.08 14.79
C ALA A 139 14.72 0.16 16.12
N ILE A 140 15.25 1.05 16.97
CA ILE A 140 14.62 1.42 18.24
C ILE A 140 13.24 2.06 17.98
N ALA A 141 13.14 2.99 17.04
CA ALA A 141 11.86 3.64 16.73
C ALA A 141 10.85 2.66 16.12
N ALA A 142 11.26 1.78 15.21
CA ALA A 142 10.42 0.73 14.65
C ALA A 142 9.82 -0.18 15.75
N ARG A 143 10.66 -0.61 16.70
CA ARG A 143 10.22 -1.40 17.86
C ARG A 143 9.30 -0.61 18.79
N ASP A 144 9.71 0.57 19.23
CA ASP A 144 9.07 1.28 20.34
C ASP A 144 7.82 2.06 19.90
N GLU A 145 7.81 2.62 18.68
CA GLU A 145 6.68 3.42 18.18
C GLU A 145 5.65 2.59 17.43
N ARG A 146 6.04 1.44 16.86
CA ARG A 146 5.19 0.63 15.98
C ARG A 146 5.05 -0.83 16.40
N GLY A 147 5.82 -1.30 17.39
CA GLY A 147 5.78 -2.69 17.82
C GLY A 147 6.29 -3.66 16.76
N MET A 148 7.11 -3.20 15.81
CA MET A 148 7.66 -4.04 14.75
C MET A 148 8.60 -5.09 15.35
N GLU A 149 8.50 -6.31 14.82
CA GLU A 149 9.35 -7.44 15.19
C GLU A 149 10.62 -7.51 14.35
N TYR A 150 10.61 -6.94 13.14
CA TYR A 150 11.79 -6.86 12.29
C TYR A 150 11.83 -5.59 11.44
N LEU A 151 13.03 -5.20 11.05
CA LEU A 151 13.31 -4.05 10.19
C LEU A 151 14.44 -4.39 9.22
N ALA A 152 14.30 -4.06 7.93
CA ALA A 152 15.40 -4.12 6.98
C ALA A 152 16.03 -2.75 6.74
N ILE A 153 17.36 -2.69 6.87
CA ILE A 153 18.15 -1.52 6.50
C ILE A 153 18.50 -1.63 5.01
N THR A 154 17.96 -0.75 4.17
CA THR A 154 18.01 -0.86 2.71
C THR A 154 18.53 0.42 2.05
N ASP A 155 19.65 0.93 2.53
CA ASP A 155 20.30 2.11 1.96
C ASP A 155 20.57 1.95 0.43
N HIS A 156 20.53 3.08 -0.28
CA HIS A 156 20.67 3.15 -1.75
C HIS A 156 22.04 2.70 -2.26
N SER A 157 22.05 2.03 -3.42
CA SER A 157 23.27 1.59 -4.12
C SER A 157 24.04 2.68 -4.91
N ALA A 158 25.24 2.31 -5.38
CA ALA A 158 26.33 3.18 -5.82
C ALA A 158 26.11 4.00 -7.10
N SER A 159 25.16 3.67 -7.98
CA SER A 159 25.06 4.30 -9.30
C SER A 159 24.14 5.52 -9.35
N HIS A 160 24.77 6.69 -9.48
CA HIS A 160 24.26 7.95 -10.02
C HIS A 160 23.15 8.69 -9.25
N GLY A 161 23.49 9.91 -8.80
CA GLY A 161 22.58 11.07 -8.92
C GLY A 161 22.35 11.93 -7.68
N PHE A 162 22.57 11.40 -6.47
CA PHE A 162 22.15 12.11 -5.23
C PHE A 162 23.27 12.38 -4.22
N GLY A 163 24.51 11.97 -4.49
CA GLY A 163 25.67 12.24 -3.61
C GLY A 163 25.70 11.44 -2.30
N ASN A 164 24.71 10.57 -2.07
CA ASN A 164 24.46 9.84 -0.82
C ASN A 164 24.33 8.32 -1.08
N HIS A 165 25.28 7.72 -1.80
CA HIS A 165 25.20 6.31 -2.18
C HIS A 165 26.14 5.43 -1.36
N VAL A 166 25.74 4.19 -1.12
CA VAL A 166 26.58 3.17 -0.50
C VAL A 166 27.43 2.49 -1.59
N SER A 167 28.75 2.56 -1.46
CA SER A 167 29.66 1.84 -2.36
C SER A 167 29.71 0.33 -2.01
N PRO A 168 30.13 -0.58 -2.90
CA PRO A 168 30.25 -2.00 -2.57
C PRO A 168 31.09 -2.27 -1.32
N GLY A 169 32.26 -1.62 -1.20
CA GLY A 169 33.11 -1.77 -0.02
C GLY A 169 32.55 -1.13 1.25
N GLU A 170 31.65 -0.14 1.13
CA GLU A 170 30.90 0.36 2.29
C GLU A 170 29.80 -0.63 2.68
N LEU A 171 29.06 -1.18 1.72
CA LEU A 171 28.04 -2.20 2.00
C LEU A 171 28.63 -3.42 2.72
N GLU A 172 29.84 -3.83 2.36
CA GLU A 172 30.57 -4.88 3.11
C GLU A 172 30.76 -4.53 4.58
N ARG A 173 31.13 -3.29 4.90
CA ARG A 173 31.24 -2.82 6.30
C ARG A 173 29.89 -2.77 6.98
N ARG A 174 28.85 -2.33 6.26
CA ARG A 174 27.48 -2.23 6.76
C ARG A 174 26.88 -3.59 7.10
N ILE A 175 27.23 -4.64 6.34
CA ILE A 175 26.85 -6.03 6.68
C ILE A 175 27.34 -6.39 8.09
N ASP A 176 28.61 -6.14 8.38
CA ASP A 176 29.19 -6.48 9.68
C ASP A 176 28.60 -5.59 10.80
N GLU A 177 28.39 -4.30 10.53
CA GLU A 177 27.79 -3.36 11.48
C GLU A 177 26.34 -3.74 11.86
N VAL A 178 25.49 -4.01 10.86
CA VAL A 178 24.08 -4.35 11.09
C VAL A 178 23.95 -5.70 11.79
N ARG A 179 24.80 -6.68 11.45
CA ARG A 179 24.82 -7.98 12.16
C ARG A 179 25.24 -7.81 13.63
N ALA A 180 26.31 -7.04 13.89
CA ALA A 180 26.74 -6.76 15.26
C ALA A 180 25.71 -5.93 16.05
N LEU A 181 24.93 -5.09 15.37
CA LEU A 181 23.81 -4.38 15.98
C LEU A 181 22.64 -5.33 16.29
N ASN A 182 22.28 -6.23 15.37
CA ASN A 182 21.25 -7.24 15.55
C ASN A 182 21.52 -8.13 16.78
N GLU A 183 22.78 -8.53 17.00
CA GLU A 183 23.17 -9.32 18.19
C GLU A 183 22.97 -8.56 19.52
N ARG A 184 23.01 -7.22 19.50
CA ARG A 184 22.89 -6.38 20.71
C ARG A 184 21.47 -5.90 20.97
N LEU A 185 20.65 -5.74 19.93
CA LEU A 185 19.28 -5.27 20.07
C LEU A 185 18.36 -6.41 20.51
N VAL A 186 17.48 -6.12 21.47
CA VAL A 186 16.47 -7.06 21.97
C VAL A 186 15.09 -6.56 21.57
N GLY A 187 14.25 -7.50 21.12
CA GLY A 187 12.85 -7.23 20.77
C GLY A 187 12.64 -6.73 19.34
N ILE A 188 13.68 -6.71 18.51
CA ILE A 188 13.57 -6.47 17.07
C ILE A 188 14.70 -7.21 16.34
N GLU A 189 14.36 -7.91 15.26
CA GLU A 189 15.31 -8.55 14.36
C GLU A 189 15.71 -7.55 13.25
N LEU A 190 16.99 -7.22 13.18
CA LEU A 190 17.53 -6.30 12.20
C LEU A 190 18.15 -7.06 11.03
N LEU A 191 17.68 -6.75 9.83
CA LEU A 191 18.08 -7.38 8.57
C LEU A 191 18.98 -6.43 7.79
N ILE A 192 20.09 -6.93 7.25
CA ILE A 192 20.89 -6.15 6.31
C ILE A 192 20.39 -6.38 4.88
N GLY A 193 20.00 -5.29 4.22
CA GLY A 193 19.64 -5.30 2.81
C GLY A 193 20.18 -4.11 2.04
N THR A 194 19.57 -3.87 0.88
CA THR A 194 19.82 -2.68 0.06
C THR A 194 18.62 -2.40 -0.82
N GLU A 195 18.38 -1.12 -1.11
CA GLU A 195 17.64 -0.73 -2.29
C GLU A 195 18.61 -0.59 -3.47
N SER A 196 18.69 -1.64 -4.29
CA SER A 196 19.57 -1.69 -5.44
C SER A 196 18.95 -0.99 -6.64
N ASN A 197 19.71 -0.11 -7.29
CA ASN A 197 19.32 0.42 -8.59
C ASN A 197 19.21 -0.72 -9.61
N ILE A 198 18.11 -0.73 -10.35
CA ILE A 198 17.98 -1.55 -11.56
C ILE A 198 18.71 -0.81 -12.68
N LEU A 199 19.78 -1.35 -13.24
CA LEU A 199 20.51 -0.76 -14.36
C LEU A 199 19.69 -0.84 -15.66
N THR A 200 20.13 -0.18 -16.74
CA THR A 200 19.35 -0.10 -17.98
C THR A 200 19.15 -1.45 -18.68
N ASP A 201 19.98 -2.45 -18.37
CA ASP A 201 19.85 -3.83 -18.83
C ASP A 201 19.01 -4.71 -17.88
N GLY A 202 18.58 -4.17 -16.74
CA GLY A 202 17.80 -4.87 -15.72
C GLY A 202 18.62 -5.52 -14.61
N SER A 203 19.95 -5.51 -14.69
CA SER A 203 20.80 -6.03 -13.61
C SER A 203 20.78 -5.13 -12.37
N PRO A 204 20.91 -5.67 -11.16
CA PRO A 204 21.08 -4.88 -9.95
C PRO A 204 22.47 -4.23 -9.92
N ASP A 205 22.56 -3.10 -9.26
CA ASP A 205 23.75 -2.26 -9.15
C ASP A 205 24.73 -2.71 -8.05
N TYR A 206 24.87 -4.02 -7.88
CA TYR A 206 25.90 -4.67 -7.06
C TYR A 206 26.28 -6.03 -7.64
N PRO A 207 27.52 -6.49 -7.45
CA PRO A 207 27.92 -7.85 -7.79
C PRO A 207 27.12 -8.91 -7.03
N ASP A 208 26.80 -10.02 -7.69
CA ASP A 208 26.07 -11.17 -7.12
C ASP A 208 26.67 -11.70 -5.83
N GLU A 209 28.00 -11.77 -5.74
CA GLU A 209 28.74 -12.22 -4.55
C GLU A 209 28.46 -11.35 -3.32
N LEU A 210 28.17 -10.06 -3.52
CA LEU A 210 27.80 -9.14 -2.46
C LEU A 210 26.31 -9.28 -2.13
N LEU A 211 25.45 -9.35 -3.14
CA LEU A 211 24.01 -9.55 -2.95
C LEU A 211 23.68 -10.87 -2.23
N ALA A 212 24.47 -11.91 -2.48
CA ALA A 212 24.35 -13.22 -1.82
C ALA A 212 24.58 -13.15 -0.30
N ARG A 213 25.27 -12.12 0.21
CA ARG A 213 25.54 -11.94 1.64
C ARG A 213 24.41 -11.20 2.37
N LEU A 214 23.46 -10.62 1.65
CA LEU A 214 22.36 -9.81 2.20
C LEU A 214 21.15 -10.66 2.58
N ASP A 215 20.49 -10.26 3.66
CA ASP A 215 19.21 -10.83 4.12
C ASP A 215 18.03 -10.34 3.26
N TRP A 216 18.18 -9.22 2.55
CA TRP A 216 17.08 -8.65 1.78
C TRP A 216 17.58 -7.81 0.61
N VAL A 217 16.97 -7.96 -0.57
CA VAL A 217 17.25 -7.10 -1.73
C VAL A 217 15.94 -6.62 -2.32
N ILE A 218 15.71 -5.32 -2.20
CA ILE A 218 14.67 -4.61 -2.94
C ILE A 218 15.34 -3.85 -4.08
N ALA A 219 14.77 -3.91 -5.28
CA ALA A 219 15.34 -3.26 -6.46
C ALA A 219 14.36 -2.26 -7.06
N SER A 220 14.89 -1.12 -7.50
CA SER A 220 14.08 0.01 -7.95
C SER A 220 14.68 0.72 -9.16
N VAL A 221 13.83 1.30 -10.01
CA VAL A 221 14.26 2.14 -11.13
C VAL A 221 14.36 3.60 -10.65
N HIS A 222 15.57 4.16 -10.72
CA HIS A 222 15.84 5.56 -10.35
C HIS A 222 16.33 6.44 -11.51
N THR A 223 16.54 5.85 -12.68
CA THR A 223 17.16 6.51 -13.84
C THR A 223 16.48 6.11 -15.14
N SER A 224 16.75 6.86 -16.20
CA SER A 224 16.28 6.55 -17.56
C SER A 224 14.76 6.40 -17.66
N PHE A 225 14.00 7.25 -16.96
CA PHE A 225 12.53 7.20 -16.92
C PHE A 225 11.84 7.43 -18.27
N GLN A 226 12.58 7.88 -19.29
CA GLN A 226 12.07 8.17 -20.64
C GLN A 226 12.22 6.99 -21.63
N MET A 227 12.64 5.80 -21.15
CA MET A 227 12.66 4.58 -21.98
C MET A 227 11.26 4.26 -22.53
N SER A 228 11.19 3.60 -23.69
CA SER A 228 9.90 3.14 -24.21
C SER A 228 9.26 2.10 -23.29
N ALA A 229 7.93 1.96 -23.37
CA ALA A 229 7.20 0.97 -22.58
C ALA A 229 7.80 -0.45 -22.70
N LYS A 230 8.19 -0.84 -23.93
CA LYS A 230 8.80 -2.14 -24.21
C LYS A 230 10.15 -2.30 -23.51
N GLU A 231 11.02 -1.30 -23.59
CA GLU A 231 12.36 -1.34 -23.02
C GLU A 231 12.31 -1.30 -21.49
N MET A 232 11.48 -0.43 -20.91
CA MET A 232 11.30 -0.34 -19.45
C MET A 232 10.69 -1.62 -18.87
N THR A 233 9.71 -2.21 -19.56
CA THR A 233 9.14 -3.51 -19.16
C THR A 233 10.19 -4.61 -19.21
N ALA A 234 10.99 -4.69 -20.28
CA ALA A 234 12.07 -5.68 -20.38
C ALA A 234 13.12 -5.51 -19.25
N ARG A 235 13.50 -4.26 -18.95
CA ARG A 235 14.38 -3.91 -17.83
C ARG A 235 13.81 -4.37 -16.48
N MET A 236 12.53 -4.11 -16.22
CA MET A 236 11.87 -4.52 -14.98
C MET A 236 11.76 -6.05 -14.87
N VAL A 237 11.39 -6.73 -15.96
CA VAL A 237 11.28 -8.20 -15.98
C VAL A 237 12.64 -8.85 -15.73
N ALA A 238 13.72 -8.34 -16.32
CA ALA A 238 15.07 -8.85 -16.06
C ALA A 238 15.47 -8.70 -14.59
N ALA A 239 15.14 -7.59 -13.93
CA ALA A 239 15.35 -7.41 -12.49
C ALA A 239 14.53 -8.41 -11.66
N ILE A 240 13.26 -8.62 -12.02
CA ILE A 240 12.38 -9.59 -11.37
C ILE A 240 12.90 -11.02 -11.49
N GLU A 241 13.48 -11.38 -12.63
CA GLU A 241 14.03 -12.72 -12.89
C GLU A 241 15.41 -12.94 -12.23
N HIS A 242 16.07 -11.88 -11.78
CA HIS A 242 17.36 -11.97 -11.11
C HIS A 242 17.28 -12.80 -9.81
N PRO A 243 18.18 -13.77 -9.56
CA PRO A 243 18.04 -14.72 -8.45
C PRO A 243 18.10 -14.06 -7.07
N TYR A 244 18.81 -12.93 -6.95
CA TYR A 244 19.01 -12.24 -5.67
C TYR A 244 18.00 -11.12 -5.37
N VAL A 245 17.17 -10.68 -6.33
CA VAL A 245 16.21 -9.59 -6.11
C VAL A 245 14.93 -10.14 -5.49
N ASP A 246 14.67 -9.89 -4.21
CA ASP A 246 13.49 -10.44 -3.53
C ASP A 246 12.21 -9.64 -3.82
N ALA A 247 12.33 -8.32 -4.00
CA ALA A 247 11.20 -7.42 -4.22
C ALA A 247 11.51 -6.30 -5.22
N ILE A 248 10.47 -5.73 -5.82
CA ILE A 248 10.54 -4.48 -6.59
C ILE A 248 9.93 -3.35 -5.77
N GLY A 249 10.72 -2.31 -5.52
CA GLY A 249 10.31 -1.09 -4.86
C GLY A 249 9.61 -0.11 -5.80
N HIS A 250 8.62 0.61 -5.29
CA HIS A 250 7.79 1.64 -5.95
C HIS A 250 7.73 1.45 -7.49
N PRO A 251 7.05 0.38 -7.96
CA PRO A 251 7.30 -0.22 -9.28
C PRO A 251 6.99 0.66 -10.49
N THR A 252 6.32 1.80 -10.33
CA THR A 252 6.01 2.73 -11.43
C THR A 252 6.86 3.99 -11.39
N GLY A 253 7.62 4.19 -10.30
CA GLY A 253 8.46 5.34 -10.05
C GLY A 253 7.71 6.67 -9.98
N ARG A 254 6.38 6.65 -9.85
CA ARG A 254 5.57 7.87 -9.81
C ARG A 254 5.89 8.72 -8.58
N LYS A 255 5.71 10.03 -8.72
CA LYS A 255 5.58 10.97 -7.62
C LYS A 255 4.33 11.82 -7.84
N ILE A 256 3.30 11.65 -7.03
CA ILE A 256 2.02 12.36 -7.11
C ILE A 256 2.27 13.88 -7.17
N GLU A 257 1.58 14.56 -8.08
CA GLU A 257 1.76 15.99 -8.44
C GLU A 257 3.16 16.39 -8.99
N THR A 258 4.14 15.49 -9.08
CA THR A 258 5.53 15.84 -9.45
C THR A 258 6.03 15.09 -10.69
N ARG A 259 5.80 13.78 -10.75
CA ARG A 259 6.32 12.88 -11.79
C ARG A 259 5.28 11.81 -12.11
N GLN A 260 4.84 11.77 -13.36
CA GLN A 260 3.98 10.69 -13.85
C GLN A 260 4.71 9.33 -13.79
N PRO A 261 3.99 8.21 -13.68
CA PRO A 261 4.56 6.88 -13.91
C PRO A 261 5.40 6.84 -15.20
N TYR A 262 6.54 6.15 -15.18
CA TYR A 262 7.22 5.84 -16.44
C TYR A 262 6.40 4.85 -17.27
N ALA A 263 6.66 4.79 -18.58
CA ALA A 263 5.94 3.89 -19.46
C ALA A 263 6.29 2.44 -19.11
N LEU A 264 5.33 1.69 -18.55
CA LEU A 264 5.52 0.32 -18.06
C LEU A 264 4.26 -0.51 -18.33
N ASP A 265 4.45 -1.74 -18.81
CA ASP A 265 3.38 -2.74 -18.87
C ASP A 265 3.33 -3.48 -17.52
N VAL A 266 2.43 -3.03 -16.64
CA VAL A 266 2.32 -3.56 -15.27
C VAL A 266 1.81 -5.00 -15.25
N ASP A 267 1.00 -5.41 -16.23
CA ASP A 267 0.48 -6.78 -16.29
C ASP A 267 1.62 -7.77 -16.56
N ARG A 268 2.53 -7.44 -17.50
CA ARG A 268 3.76 -8.21 -17.74
C ARG A 268 4.68 -8.28 -16.52
N VAL A 269 4.76 -7.20 -15.74
CA VAL A 269 5.52 -7.15 -14.49
C VAL A 269 4.91 -8.08 -13.44
N ILE A 270 3.60 -8.03 -13.25
CA ILE A 270 2.86 -8.92 -12.34
C ILE A 270 3.05 -10.39 -12.72
N GLU A 271 2.94 -10.72 -14.01
CA GLU A 271 3.15 -12.08 -14.48
C GLU A 271 4.59 -12.58 -14.23
N ALA A 272 5.59 -11.72 -14.42
CA ALA A 272 6.98 -12.07 -14.10
C ALA A 272 7.14 -12.32 -12.60
N ALA A 273 6.62 -11.43 -11.76
CA ALA A 273 6.67 -11.54 -10.32
C ALA A 273 5.99 -12.83 -9.81
N ALA A 274 4.84 -13.19 -10.40
CA ALA A 274 4.12 -14.43 -10.07
C ALA A 274 4.93 -15.68 -10.41
N ARG A 275 5.58 -15.71 -11.58
CA ARG A 275 6.41 -16.86 -12.01
C ARG A 275 7.63 -17.06 -11.10
N THR A 276 8.29 -15.97 -10.72
CA THR A 276 9.57 -16.03 -10.01
C THR A 276 9.38 -16.09 -8.50
N GLY A 277 8.25 -15.60 -7.98
CA GLY A 277 8.04 -15.36 -6.56
C GLY A 277 8.66 -14.05 -6.06
N THR A 278 9.03 -13.12 -6.97
CA THR A 278 9.46 -11.76 -6.59
C THR A 278 8.27 -10.98 -6.06
N MET A 279 8.44 -10.27 -4.95
CA MET A 279 7.39 -9.49 -4.33
C MET A 279 7.24 -8.10 -4.97
N LEU A 280 6.07 -7.48 -4.84
CA LEU A 280 5.83 -6.10 -5.30
C LEU A 280 5.46 -5.20 -4.12
N GLU A 281 6.14 -4.05 -4.02
CA GLU A 281 5.93 -3.07 -2.94
C GLU A 281 4.68 -2.21 -3.18
N ILE A 282 3.90 -1.99 -2.12
CA ILE A 282 3.08 -0.81 -1.89
C ILE A 282 3.87 0.13 -0.98
N ASN A 283 4.57 1.07 -1.60
CA ASN A 283 5.28 2.13 -0.91
C ASN A 283 4.29 3.11 -0.29
N ALA A 284 4.36 3.26 1.04
CA ALA A 284 3.41 4.02 1.82
C ALA A 284 3.65 5.54 1.80
N ALA A 285 4.74 6.03 1.20
CA ALA A 285 5.00 7.45 1.10
C ALA A 285 3.83 8.18 0.41
N PRO A 286 3.27 9.26 1.00
CA PRO A 286 2.07 9.93 0.47
C PRO A 286 2.24 10.50 -0.94
N ASP A 287 3.46 10.89 -1.30
CA ASP A 287 3.80 11.38 -2.63
C ASP A 287 4.11 10.23 -3.61
N ARG A 288 4.17 8.97 -3.18
CA ARG A 288 4.30 7.79 -4.06
C ARG A 288 3.00 7.00 -4.15
N ARG A 289 2.60 6.38 -3.03
CA ARG A 289 1.48 5.41 -2.94
C ARG A 289 1.60 4.32 -4.00
N ASP A 290 2.78 3.75 -4.18
CA ASP A 290 3.13 2.95 -5.36
C ASP A 290 3.63 1.57 -4.95
N LEU A 291 2.96 0.48 -5.24
CA LEU A 291 1.91 0.26 -6.23
C LEU A 291 0.53 0.84 -5.87
N ASN A 292 -0.25 1.25 -6.88
CA ASN A 292 -1.63 1.70 -6.69
C ASN A 292 -2.58 0.53 -6.37
N GLU A 293 -3.80 0.82 -5.93
CA GLU A 293 -4.75 -0.20 -5.49
C GLU A 293 -5.24 -1.13 -6.62
N ILE A 294 -5.27 -0.65 -7.87
CA ILE A 294 -5.73 -1.43 -9.01
C ILE A 294 -4.71 -2.52 -9.31
N HIS A 295 -3.45 -2.15 -9.43
CA HIS A 295 -2.38 -3.08 -9.72
C HIS A 295 -2.02 -3.94 -8.51
N ALA A 296 -2.12 -3.42 -7.28
CA ALA A 296 -1.95 -4.23 -6.08
C ALA A 296 -3.00 -5.35 -5.98
N ARG A 297 -4.26 -5.07 -6.33
CA ARG A 297 -5.30 -6.09 -6.40
C ARG A 297 -4.98 -7.14 -7.46
N ALA A 298 -4.62 -6.71 -8.66
CA ALA A 298 -4.24 -7.61 -9.75
C ALA A 298 -3.02 -8.48 -9.39
N ALA A 299 -2.02 -7.92 -8.72
CA ALA A 299 -0.86 -8.66 -8.24
C ALA A 299 -1.25 -9.76 -7.25
N ALA A 300 -2.09 -9.42 -6.27
CA ALA A 300 -2.56 -10.36 -5.27
C ALA A 300 -3.45 -11.46 -5.85
N GLU A 301 -4.32 -11.14 -6.81
CA GLU A 301 -5.15 -12.10 -7.54
C GLU A 301 -4.29 -13.05 -8.40
N ALA A 302 -3.14 -12.58 -8.91
CA ALA A 302 -2.15 -13.41 -9.61
C ALA A 302 -1.25 -14.24 -8.67
N GLY A 303 -1.45 -14.15 -7.35
CA GLY A 303 -0.66 -14.88 -6.35
C GLY A 303 0.71 -14.28 -6.05
N VAL A 304 0.96 -13.02 -6.47
CA VAL A 304 2.18 -12.28 -6.11
C VAL A 304 2.08 -11.84 -4.65
N PRO A 305 3.07 -12.17 -3.79
CA PRO A 305 3.12 -11.60 -2.44
C PRO A 305 3.35 -10.08 -2.52
N VAL A 306 2.51 -9.32 -1.82
CA VAL A 306 2.59 -7.85 -1.78
C VAL A 306 3.28 -7.39 -0.50
N LEU A 307 4.10 -6.35 -0.58
CA LEU A 307 4.73 -5.71 0.59
C LEU A 307 4.08 -4.37 0.88
N ILE A 308 4.08 -3.96 2.15
CA ILE A 308 3.69 -2.60 2.54
C ILE A 308 4.81 -2.01 3.37
N ASP A 309 5.59 -1.13 2.78
CA ASP A 309 6.79 -0.56 3.42
C ASP A 309 6.72 0.97 3.42
N SER A 310 7.40 1.61 4.38
CA SER A 310 7.28 3.05 4.60
C SER A 310 8.20 3.91 3.74
N ASP A 311 9.28 3.34 3.20
CA ASP A 311 10.36 4.09 2.54
C ASP A 311 10.91 5.16 3.50
N ALA A 312 11.11 4.76 4.76
CA ALA A 312 11.39 5.69 5.84
C ALA A 312 12.81 6.24 5.76
N HIS A 313 12.91 7.55 5.54
CA HIS A 313 14.15 8.34 5.67
C HIS A 313 14.25 9.07 7.02
N TYR A 314 13.17 9.01 7.80
CA TYR A 314 13.06 9.53 9.16
C TYR A 314 12.30 8.53 10.01
N THR A 315 12.61 8.39 11.30
CA THR A 315 11.83 7.51 12.21
C THR A 315 10.33 7.82 12.18
N ARG A 316 9.96 9.11 12.19
CA ARG A 316 8.56 9.54 12.06
C ARG A 316 7.85 9.07 10.78
N ASN A 317 8.58 8.61 9.76
CA ASN A 317 7.99 8.13 8.52
C ASN A 317 7.36 6.73 8.67
N PHE A 318 7.66 5.98 9.74
CA PHE A 318 6.94 4.72 9.99
C PHE A 318 5.42 4.94 10.16
N ARG A 319 4.99 6.17 10.52
CA ARG A 319 3.56 6.53 10.51
C ARG A 319 2.91 6.56 9.15
N LEU A 320 3.70 6.63 8.09
CA LEU A 320 3.19 6.66 6.73
C LEU A 320 2.61 5.30 6.33
N LEU A 321 2.93 4.19 7.02
CA LEU A 321 2.33 2.87 6.79
C LEU A 321 0.79 2.89 6.79
N GLU A 322 0.15 3.81 7.51
CA GLU A 322 -1.30 4.03 7.48
C GLU A 322 -1.81 4.29 6.05
N TYR A 323 -1.02 4.99 5.24
CA TYR A 323 -1.31 5.21 3.82
C TYR A 323 -1.13 3.94 2.99
N GLY A 324 -0.09 3.14 3.26
CA GLY A 324 0.10 1.84 2.63
C GLY A 324 -1.07 0.90 2.89
N ILE A 325 -1.48 0.79 4.16
CA ILE A 325 -2.68 0.05 4.59
C ILE A 325 -3.93 0.57 3.87
N ALA A 326 -4.13 1.88 3.80
CA ALA A 326 -5.27 2.43 3.06
C ALA A 326 -5.26 2.04 1.57
N THR A 327 -4.09 1.98 0.90
CA THR A 327 -4.00 1.46 -0.48
C THR A 327 -4.38 -0.01 -0.51
N ALA A 328 -3.83 -0.81 0.40
CA ALA A 328 -4.00 -2.24 0.41
C ALA A 328 -5.47 -2.64 0.67
N ARG A 329 -6.13 -1.95 1.59
CA ARG A 329 -7.57 -2.12 1.88
C ARG A 329 -8.42 -1.79 0.64
N ARG A 330 -8.11 -0.71 -0.09
CA ARG A 330 -8.76 -0.38 -1.37
C ARG A 330 -8.49 -1.41 -2.47
N ALA A 331 -7.40 -2.15 -2.36
CA ALA A 331 -7.03 -3.26 -3.23
C ALA A 331 -7.65 -4.60 -2.79
N TRP A 332 -8.49 -4.60 -1.74
CA TRP A 332 -9.12 -5.80 -1.16
C TRP A 332 -8.13 -6.80 -0.54
N LEU A 333 -6.92 -6.34 -0.20
CA LEU A 333 -5.89 -7.20 0.36
C LEU A 333 -6.25 -7.67 1.76
N THR A 334 -6.12 -8.97 1.96
CA THR A 334 -6.17 -9.64 3.27
C THR A 334 -4.77 -9.75 3.87
N PRO A 335 -4.64 -10.01 5.19
CA PRO A 335 -3.34 -10.24 5.82
C PRO A 335 -2.52 -11.33 5.15
N ASP A 336 -3.16 -12.40 4.66
CA ASP A 336 -2.49 -13.53 4.02
C ASP A 336 -1.84 -13.15 2.68
N GLN A 337 -2.33 -12.11 2.00
CA GLN A 337 -1.78 -11.63 0.73
C GLN A 337 -0.65 -10.60 0.90
N VAL A 338 -0.50 -10.04 2.10
CA VAL A 338 0.58 -9.11 2.43
C VAL A 338 1.71 -9.90 3.10
N ALA A 339 2.90 -9.88 2.53
CA ALA A 339 4.00 -10.74 2.97
C ALA A 339 4.45 -10.38 4.40
N ASN A 340 4.64 -9.09 4.69
CA ASN A 340 5.17 -8.57 5.95
C ASN A 340 4.17 -8.54 7.13
N THR A 341 3.07 -9.30 7.02
CA THR A 341 2.21 -9.69 8.15
C THR A 341 2.68 -10.95 8.86
N ARG A 342 3.68 -11.63 8.30
CA ARG A 342 4.27 -12.86 8.84
C ARG A 342 5.46 -12.55 9.74
N ALA A 343 5.74 -13.46 10.69
CA ALA A 343 7.01 -13.42 11.41
C ALA A 343 8.15 -13.58 10.42
N TRP A 344 9.32 -13.02 10.70
CA TRP A 344 10.46 -13.14 9.80
C TRP A 344 10.80 -14.58 9.37
N PRO A 345 10.81 -15.61 10.26
CA PRO A 345 11.09 -16.99 9.85
C PRO A 345 10.08 -17.59 8.85
N GLU A 346 8.84 -17.09 8.84
CA GLU A 346 7.80 -17.51 7.89
C GLU A 346 7.86 -16.67 6.61
N PHE A 347 8.10 -15.36 6.76
CA PHE A 347 8.32 -14.44 5.65
C PHE A 347 9.52 -14.88 4.80
N ALA A 348 10.65 -15.22 5.43
CA ALA A 348 11.89 -15.51 4.74
C ALA A 348 11.74 -16.67 3.74
N LYS A 349 10.89 -17.66 4.05
CA LYS A 349 10.56 -18.79 3.17
C LYS A 349 9.83 -18.39 1.88
N LEU A 350 9.23 -17.21 1.84
CA LEU A 350 8.59 -16.69 0.64
C LEU A 350 9.59 -16.16 -0.38
N ARG A 351 10.82 -15.82 0.04
CA ARG A 351 11.88 -15.30 -0.83
C ARG A 351 12.29 -16.36 -1.84
N LYS A 352 12.59 -15.94 -3.06
CA LYS A 352 12.97 -16.83 -4.17
C LYS A 352 14.12 -17.76 -3.83
N ARG A 353 15.10 -17.22 -3.09
CA ARG A 353 16.31 -17.92 -2.67
C ARG A 353 16.05 -19.08 -1.71
N GLU A 354 14.91 -19.07 -1.01
CA GLU A 354 14.52 -20.07 -0.02
C GLU A 354 13.47 -21.07 -0.56
N ARG A 355 12.99 -20.89 -1.80
CA ARG A 355 12.01 -21.79 -2.45
C ARG A 355 12.66 -23.01 -3.13
N GLY A 356 13.99 -23.11 -3.08
CA GLY A 356 14.81 -24.13 -3.76
C GLY A 356 15.08 -25.36 -2.92
#